data_AF-X1T9R1-F1
#
_entry.id   AF-X1T9R1-F1
#
_cell.length_a   1.000
_cell.length_b   1.000
_cell.length_c   1.000
_cell.angle_alpha   90.00
_cell.angle_beta   90.00
_cell.angle_gamma   90.00
#
_symmetry.space_group_name_H-M   'P 1'
#
loop_
_entity.id
_entity.type
_entity.pdbx_description
1 polymer ?
#
loop_
_entity_poly.entity_id
_entity_poly.type
_entity_poly.pdbx_seq_one_letter_code
_entity_poly.pdbx_strand_id
1 'polypeptide(L)' 'FGQTGKEAGEYAEDLAAAMLASTMGIDFDIDESWDEKKEIFKISGKIVRTRDITQSSIVKDGGYTTVLAAAVFVF' A
#
# COMPACT_ATOMS: atom_id res chain seq x y z
N PHE A 1 17.97 -9.31 2.82
CA PHE A 1 16.53 -9.07 2.60
C PHE A 1 16.22 -7.65 3.04
N GLY A 2 15.54 -6.88 2.20
CA GLY A 2 15.15 -5.49 2.46
C GLY A 2 14.41 -4.94 1.23
N GLN A 3 13.49 -4.02 1.44
CA GLN A 3 12.77 -3.31 0.38
C GLN A 3 13.12 -1.83 0.45
N THR A 4 13.16 -1.17 -0.69
CA THR A 4 13.23 0.29 -0.72
C THR A 4 11.94 0.88 -0.15
N GLY A 5 12.00 2.11 0.36
CA GLY A 5 10.79 2.81 0.81
C GLY A 5 9.74 2.95 -0.29
N LYS A 6 10.16 3.01 -1.55
CA LYS A 6 9.24 3.05 -2.69
C LYS A 6 8.48 1.72 -2.85
N GLU A 7 9.20 0.61 -2.92
CA GLU A 7 8.57 -0.72 -3.09
C GLU A 7 7.65 -1.07 -1.91
N ALA A 8 8.07 -0.77 -0.68
CA ALA A 8 7.24 -0.99 0.50
C ALA A 8 5.98 -0.11 0.50
N GLY A 9 6.09 1.13 0.02
CA GLY A 9 4.96 2.06 -0.09
C GLY A 9 3.95 1.64 -1.17
N GLU A 10 4.44 1.34 -2.38
CA GLU A 10 3.59 0.82 -3.47
C GLU A 10 2.86 -0.46 -3.04
N TYR A 11 3.57 -1.40 -2.39
CA TYR A 11 2.96 -2.62 -1.86
C TYR A 11 1.89 -2.36 -0.80
N ALA A 12 2.14 -1.44 0.14
CA ALA A 12 1.18 -1.09 1.19
C ALA A 12 -0.06 -0.39 0.63
N GLU A 13 0.10 0.47 -0.37
CA GLU A 13 -0.98 1.18 -1.05
C GLU A 13 -1.88 0.22 -1.83
N ASP A 14 -1.28 -0.70 -2.60
CA ASP A 14 -1.99 -1.73 -3.34
C ASP A 14 -2.78 -2.65 -2.40
N LEU A 15 -2.17 -3.04 -1.28
CA LEU A 15 -2.84 -3.85 -0.26
C LEU A 15 -4.02 -3.10 0.37
N ALA A 16 -3.87 -1.81 0.67
CA ALA A 16 -4.96 -0.99 1.22
C ALA A 16 -6.10 -0.82 0.21
N ALA A 17 -5.78 -0.63 -1.08
CA ALA A 17 -6.76 -0.59 -2.15
C ALA A 17 -7.52 -1.93 -2.25
N ALA A 18 -6.81 -3.06 -2.26
CA ALA A 18 -7.39 -4.39 -2.27
C ALA A 18 -8.39 -4.60 -1.12
N MET A 19 -7.99 -4.25 0.10
CA MET A 19 -8.86 -4.33 1.27
C MET A 19 -10.10 -3.46 1.09
N LEU A 20 -9.96 -2.22 0.61
CA LEU A 20 -11.09 -1.35 0.35
C LEU A 20 -12.05 -1.93 -0.71
N ALA A 21 -11.54 -2.45 -1.83
CA ALA A 21 -12.33 -3.10 -2.87
C ALA A 21 -13.13 -4.28 -2.30
N SER A 22 -12.49 -5.13 -1.49
CA SER A 22 -13.16 -6.28 -0.86
C SER A 22 -14.33 -5.85 0.05
N THR A 23 -14.19 -4.75 0.80
CA THR A 23 -15.30 -4.21 1.62
C THR A 23 -16.49 -3.71 0.79
N MET A 24 -16.27 -3.44 -0.50
CA MET A 24 -17.28 -2.99 -1.44
C MET A 24 -17.88 -4.13 -2.28
N GLY A 25 -17.47 -5.39 -2.03
CA GLY A 25 -17.95 -6.56 -2.77
C GLY A 25 -17.37 -6.69 -4.17
N ILE A 26 -16.22 -6.08 -4.43
CA ILE A 26 -15.47 -6.24 -5.68
C ILE A 26 -14.48 -7.38 -5.48
N ASP A 27 -14.58 -8.44 -6.28
CA ASP A 27 -13.58 -9.51 -6.30
C ASP A 27 -12.23 -8.94 -6.73
N PHE A 28 -11.21 -9.17 -5.90
CA PHE A 28 -9.87 -8.64 -6.10
C PHE A 28 -8.88 -9.80 -6.08
N ASP A 29 -8.27 -10.09 -7.23
CA ASP A 29 -7.20 -11.07 -7.31
C ASP A 29 -5.87 -10.41 -6.91
N ILE A 30 -5.17 -10.97 -5.92
CA ILE A 30 -3.88 -10.44 -5.45
C ILE A 30 -2.80 -10.65 -6.51
N ASP A 31 -2.96 -11.66 -7.37
CA ASP A 31 -1.99 -12.03 -8.41
C ASP A 31 -2.14 -11.19 -9.70
N GLU A 32 -3.22 -10.41 -9.85
CA GLU A 32 -3.42 -9.49 -10.98
C GLU A 32 -2.48 -8.27 -10.93
N SER A 33 -2.14 -7.72 -12.10
CA SER A 33 -1.29 -6.54 -12.20
C SER A 33 -1.99 -5.27 -11.70
N TRP A 34 -1.25 -4.33 -11.10
CA TRP A 34 -1.80 -3.04 -10.65
C TRP A 34 -2.54 -2.27 -11.75
N ASP A 35 -2.06 -2.37 -13.00
CA ASP A 35 -2.71 -1.71 -14.14
C ASP A 35 -4.11 -2.29 -14.43
N GLU A 36 -4.31 -3.60 -14.25
CA GLU A 36 -5.60 -4.27 -14.40
C GLU A 36 -6.55 -3.89 -13.25
N LYS A 37 -6.01 -3.81 -12.03
CA LYS A 37 -6.73 -3.38 -10.82
C LYS A 37 -7.23 -1.94 -10.92
N LYS A 38 -6.45 -1.04 -11.53
CA LYS A 38 -6.80 0.38 -11.70
C LYS A 38 -8.00 0.60 -12.61
N GLU A 39 -8.21 -0.27 -13.61
CA GLU A 39 -9.38 -0.26 -14.48
C GLU A 39 -10.65 -0.65 -13.70
N ILE A 40 -10.59 -1.68 -12.85
CA ILE A 40 -11.72 -2.14 -12.02
C ILE A 40 -12.22 -1.03 -11.10
N PHE A 41 -11.31 -0.29 -10.45
CA PHE A 41 -11.67 0.87 -9.61
C PHE A 41 -12.38 1.97 -10.40
N LYS A 42 -11.89 2.31 -11.60
CA LYS A 42 -12.53 3.31 -12.48
C LYS A 42 -13.92 2.87 -12.94
N ILE A 43 -14.08 1.59 -13.30
CA ILE A 43 -15.34 1.01 -13.78
C ILE A 43 -16.40 0.99 -12.66
N SER A 44 -15.99 0.85 -11.39
CA SER A 44 -16.90 0.88 -10.23
C SER A 44 -17.52 2.25 -9.93
N GLY A 45 -17.14 3.31 -10.66
CA GLY A 45 -17.67 4.67 -10.48
C GLY A 45 -17.22 5.37 -9.19
N LYS A 46 -16.35 4.74 -8.39
CA LYS A 46 -15.80 5.28 -7.15
C LYS A 46 -14.36 5.74 -7.40
N ILE A 47 -14.17 7.04 -7.65
CA ILE A 47 -12.83 7.62 -7.75
C ILE A 47 -12.21 7.62 -6.34
N VAL A 48 -11.49 6.56 -5.99
CA VAL A 48 -10.73 6.48 -4.74
C VAL A 48 -9.37 7.14 -4.95
N ARG A 49 -9.04 8.10 -4.10
CA ARG A 49 -7.70 8.65 -4.02
C ARG A 49 -6.94 7.92 -2.91
N THR A 50 -5.90 7.20 -3.28
CA THR A 50 -4.99 6.51 -2.37
C THR A 50 -3.83 7.43 -1.97
N ARG A 51 -3.20 7.13 -0.83
CA ARG A 51 -2.01 7.81 -0.31
C ARG A 51 -1.26 6.87 0.60
N ASP A 52 0.06 6.81 0.46
CA ASP A 52 0.95 6.11 1.38
C ASP A 52 1.79 7.09 2.23
N ILE A 53 2.28 6.59 3.37
CA ILE A 53 3.36 7.22 4.14
C ILE A 53 4.32 6.11 4.52
N THR A 54 5.46 6.07 3.85
CA THR A 54 6.48 5.04 4.06
C THR A 54 7.77 5.64 4.59
N GLN A 55 8.39 4.94 5.55
CA GLN A 55 9.73 5.25 6.01
C GLN A 55 10.62 4.03 5.79
N SER A 56 11.87 4.26 5.39
CA SER A 56 12.88 3.21 5.25
C SER A 56 14.23 3.71 5.74
N SER A 57 15.09 2.78 6.19
CA SER A 57 16.46 3.11 6.60
C SER A 57 17.38 1.98 6.20
N ILE A 58 18.60 2.35 5.79
CA ILE A 58 19.71 1.41 5.61
C ILE A 58 20.47 1.33 6.94
N VAL A 59 20.66 0.12 7.46
CA VAL A 59 21.49 -0.12 8.64
C VAL A 59 22.97 0.04 8.28
N LYS A 60 23.73 0.73 9.13
CA LYS A 60 25.19 0.78 9.04
C LYS A 60 25.80 -0.42 9.76
N ASP A 61 26.96 -0.88 9.30
CA ASP A 61 27.65 -2.03 9.89
C ASP A 61 27.82 -1.92 11.41
N GLY A 62 27.48 -3.01 12.10
CA GLY A 62 27.57 -3.12 13.56
C GLY A 62 26.46 -2.40 14.34
N GLY A 63 25.45 -1.84 13.67
CA GLY A 63 24.32 -1.15 14.30
C GLY A 63 22.96 -1.83 14.10
N TYR A 64 21.95 -1.33 14.81
CA TYR A 64 20.55 -1.70 14.64
C TYR A 64 19.72 -0.44 14.40
N THR A 65 18.76 -0.53 13.48
CA THR A 65 17.81 0.56 13.22
C THR A 65 16.40 -0.01 13.21
N THR A 66 15.48 0.70 13.84
CA THR A 66 14.05 0.42 13.78
C THR A 66 13.36 1.58 13.08
N VAL A 67 12.42 1.25 12.20
CA VAL A 67 11.58 2.22 11.49
C VAL A 67 10.13 1.99 11.92
N LEU A 68 9.41 3.10 12.16
CA LEU A 68 8.00 3.09 12.53
C LEU A 68 7.23 4.00 11.58
N ALA A 69 6.07 3.52 11.11
CA ALA A 69 5.05 4.32 10.42
C ALA A 69 3.70 4.04 11.09
N ALA A 70 2.87 5.08 11.25
CA ALA A 70 1.58 4.96 11.94
C ALA A 70 0.54 5.92 11.36
N ALA A 71 -0.71 5.48 11.29
CA ALA A 71 -1.88 6.32 11.07
C ALA A 71 -2.57 6.55 12.43
N VAL A 72 -2.50 7.78 12.94
CA VAL A 72 -3.08 8.15 14.24
C VAL A 72 -4.37 8.93 14.01
N PHE A 73 -5.49 8.35 14.41
CA PHE A 73 -6.78 9.03 14.38
C PHE A 73 -6.89 9.97 15.59
N VAL A 74 -7.20 11.24 15.32
CA VAL A 74 -7.46 12.26 16.33
C VAL A 74 -8.94 12.66 16.27
N PHE A 75 -9.49 13.08 17.41
CA PHE A 75 -10.91 13.39 17.59
C PHE A 75 -11.25 14.81 17.12
#